data_AF-A0A0D0CEG1-F1
#
_entry.id   AF-A0A0D0CEG1-F1
#
_cell.length_a   1.000
_cell.length_b   1.000
_cell.length_c   1.000
_cell.angle_alpha   90.00
_cell.angle_beta   90.00
_cell.angle_gamma   90.00
#
_symmetry.space_group_name_H-M   'P 1'
#
loop_
_entity.id
_entity.type
_entity.pdbx_description
1 polymer ?
#
loop_
_entity_poly.entity_id
_entity_poly.type
_entity_poly.pdbx_seq_one_letter_code
_entity_poly.pdbx_strand_id
1 'polypeptide(L)'
;MPEEAAPWTSIAIAILISILYGATTTLISTCETEGLWTVRLRLSLYEHIWKTVIATTLAASFGSVVRSFLRGKAAESLGLVLLYSATSLMVFRFVWPAWRNCDYYRNRWLAWAGPSRTGIAGTYVPYIGGPQDWRFLENNVHVMQRHPVEAWLYRRSQSELIMSDPTDLLKAAHAAARQTTEFKPSASFIPLSMNETTSSLIGRGSASLLWGSKLGFRPRVSRGILSAPYRLLTANPRTADDHDGRALCIAHGILARNKGLNPSSFILQLDKKQLEENSVQWPRPSKVLRSYYAKEMQDMYSGLGDSYVECATELALILADTHPTVIRDWLEANLEHQDIGLNRRAAELGASDDDLQILYRLSYAAMLVSLSSHACGHRLRPEMTIFHAYVTHVEARPSGLPTWAIGKEMQSRLEQEQKVDSRSDLNALIEAVLPPRQGFD
;
A
#
# COMPACT_ATOMS: atom_id res chain seq x y z
N MET A 1 26.07 52.32 0.04
CA MET A 1 24.62 52.03 -0.10
C MET A 1 24.18 50.55 -0.13
N PRO A 2 25.03 49.51 -0.31
CA PRO A 2 24.54 48.12 -0.21
C PRO A 2 24.41 47.57 1.23
N GLU A 3 24.88 48.30 2.24
CA GLU A 3 25.03 47.75 3.60
C GLU A 3 23.82 47.92 4.53
N GLU A 4 22.90 48.85 4.23
CA GLU A 4 21.62 49.00 4.95
C GLU A 4 20.54 48.03 4.45
N ALA A 5 20.75 47.39 3.29
CA ALA A 5 19.80 46.44 2.69
C ALA A 5 19.82 45.04 3.35
N ALA A 6 20.90 44.68 4.04
CA ALA A 6 21.08 43.35 4.64
C ALA A 6 20.09 42.99 5.78
N PRO A 7 19.77 43.88 6.74
CA PRO A 7 18.76 43.58 7.76
C PRO A 7 17.33 43.52 7.18
N TRP A 8 16.98 44.44 6.28
CA TRP A 8 15.66 44.47 5.65
C TRP A 8 15.41 43.24 4.75
N THR A 9 16.42 42.77 4.05
CA THR A 9 16.32 41.53 3.25
C THR A 9 16.14 40.30 4.15
N SER A 10 16.84 40.23 5.30
CA SER A 10 16.67 39.16 6.28
C SER A 10 15.25 39.11 6.89
N ILE A 11 14.69 40.27 7.23
CA ILE A 11 13.31 40.40 7.73
C ILE A 11 12.31 39.98 6.64
N ALA A 12 12.46 40.49 5.41
CA ALA A 12 11.59 40.12 4.29
C ALA A 12 11.60 38.61 4.01
N ILE A 13 12.78 37.98 4.08
CA ILE A 13 12.94 36.52 3.95
C ILE A 13 12.20 35.79 5.07
N ALA A 14 12.36 36.21 6.32
CA ALA A 14 11.71 35.57 7.47
C ALA A 14 10.18 35.66 7.40
N ILE A 15 9.64 36.81 6.96
CA ILE A 15 8.20 37.00 6.74
C ILE A 15 7.70 36.08 5.61
N LEU A 16 8.39 36.06 4.47
CA LEU A 16 8.02 35.22 3.33
C LEU A 16 7.98 33.73 3.71
N ILE A 17 8.98 33.27 4.46
CA ILE A 17 9.04 31.89 4.97
C ILE A 17 7.88 31.60 5.92
N SER A 18 7.55 32.54 6.81
CA SER A 18 6.45 32.37 7.76
C SER A 18 5.11 32.25 7.03
N ILE A 19 4.88 33.08 6.00
CA ILE A 19 3.70 32.98 5.13
C ILE A 19 3.68 31.64 4.40
N LEU A 20 4.80 31.22 3.81
CA LEU A 20 4.87 29.95 3.08
C LEU A 20 4.61 28.75 4.01
N TYR A 21 5.18 28.75 5.21
CA TYR A 21 4.95 27.72 6.22
C TYR A 21 3.50 27.71 6.71
N GLY A 22 2.90 28.89 6.93
CA GLY A 22 1.47 29.01 7.26
C GLY A 22 0.56 28.49 6.14
N ALA A 23 0.90 28.79 4.88
CA ALA A 23 0.15 28.30 3.73
C ALA A 23 0.25 26.78 3.56
N THR A 24 1.44 26.18 3.73
CA THR A 24 1.61 24.73 3.60
C THR A 24 0.94 23.96 4.74
N THR A 25 1.04 24.45 5.98
CA THR A 25 0.34 23.86 7.14
C THR A 25 -1.18 23.95 6.99
N THR A 26 -1.69 25.09 6.53
CA THR A 26 -3.12 25.25 6.21
C THR A 26 -3.55 24.29 5.12
N LEU A 27 -2.79 24.18 4.02
CA LEU A 27 -3.08 23.25 2.93
C LEU A 27 -3.13 21.79 3.43
N ILE A 28 -2.17 21.39 4.26
CA ILE A 28 -2.14 20.05 4.87
C ILE A 28 -3.40 19.81 5.70
N SER A 29 -3.77 20.78 6.56
CA SER A 29 -4.97 20.68 7.39
C SER A 29 -6.23 20.58 6.54
N THR A 30 -6.38 21.41 5.50
CA THR A 30 -7.52 21.33 4.57
C THR A 30 -7.57 19.98 3.88
N CYS A 31 -6.42 19.45 3.43
CA CYS A 31 -6.41 18.13 2.80
C CYS A 31 -6.85 17.01 3.74
N GLU A 32 -6.52 17.08 5.03
CA GLU A 32 -6.95 16.09 6.02
C GLU A 32 -8.45 16.24 6.35
N THR A 33 -8.93 17.47 6.59
CA THR A 33 -10.35 17.75 6.91
C THR A 33 -11.28 17.40 5.75
N GLU A 34 -10.89 17.73 4.51
CA GLU A 34 -11.69 17.46 3.30
C GLU A 34 -11.52 16.03 2.76
N GLY A 35 -10.75 15.17 3.47
CA GLY A 35 -10.52 13.79 3.05
C GLY A 35 -9.70 13.64 1.75
N LEU A 36 -8.91 14.64 1.37
CA LEU A 36 -8.02 14.66 0.21
C LEU A 36 -6.72 13.88 0.47
N TRP A 37 -6.87 12.65 0.95
CA TRP A 37 -5.76 11.83 1.45
C TRP A 37 -4.71 11.50 0.39
N THR A 38 -5.11 11.33 -0.88
CA THR A 38 -4.15 11.13 -1.98
C THR A 38 -3.19 12.30 -2.09
N VAL A 39 -3.70 13.54 -2.07
CA VAL A 39 -2.88 14.76 -2.12
C VAL A 39 -2.00 14.83 -0.89
N ARG A 40 -2.59 14.61 0.30
CA ARG A 40 -1.89 14.67 1.57
C ARG A 40 -0.69 13.72 1.67
N LEU A 41 -0.88 12.45 1.30
CA LEU A 41 0.21 11.46 1.34
C LEU A 41 1.27 11.72 0.28
N ARG A 42 0.86 12.25 -0.88
CA ARG A 42 1.82 12.65 -1.91
C ARG A 42 2.67 13.84 -1.46
N LEU A 43 2.07 14.83 -0.79
CA LEU A 43 2.81 15.96 -0.20
C LEU A 43 3.80 15.50 0.88
N SER A 44 3.48 14.48 1.68
CA SER A 44 4.44 13.97 2.69
C SER A 44 5.73 13.41 2.08
N LEU A 45 5.71 12.92 0.83
CA LEU A 45 6.91 12.42 0.16
C LEU A 45 7.98 13.51 0.04
N TYR A 46 7.57 14.78 -0.10
CA TYR A 46 8.48 15.90 -0.30
C TYR A 46 8.65 16.76 0.97
N GLU A 47 8.11 16.30 2.10
CA GLU A 47 8.08 17.06 3.35
C GLU A 47 9.45 17.43 3.89
N HIS A 48 10.37 16.47 3.84
CA HIS A 48 11.76 16.68 4.21
C HIS A 48 12.46 17.72 3.32
N ILE A 49 12.15 17.77 2.01
CA ILE A 49 12.77 18.70 1.06
C ILE A 49 12.33 20.12 1.35
N TRP A 50 11.02 20.40 1.36
CA TRP A 50 10.57 21.79 1.54
C TRP A 50 10.85 22.31 2.95
N LYS A 51 10.82 21.45 3.98
CA LYS A 51 11.26 21.83 5.34
C LYS A 51 12.74 22.19 5.37
N THR A 52 13.58 21.46 4.63
CA THR A 52 15.02 21.76 4.53
C THR A 52 15.24 23.11 3.85
N VAL A 53 14.53 23.40 2.75
CA VAL A 53 14.59 24.71 2.08
C VAL A 53 14.21 25.84 3.04
N ILE A 54 13.16 25.66 3.85
CA ILE A 54 12.77 26.65 4.87
C ILE A 54 13.90 26.84 5.90
N ALA A 55 14.45 25.76 6.43
CA ALA A 55 15.49 25.83 7.46
C ALA A 55 16.81 26.43 6.94
N THR A 56 17.25 26.10 5.73
CA THR A 56 18.44 26.69 5.13
C THR A 56 18.25 28.19 4.87
N THR A 57 17.05 28.60 4.44
CA THR A 57 16.75 30.01 4.23
C THR A 57 16.70 30.79 5.55
N LEU A 58 16.13 30.21 6.63
CA LEU A 58 16.18 30.78 7.98
C LEU A 58 17.62 30.87 8.51
N ALA A 59 18.44 29.85 8.30
CA ALA A 59 19.85 29.86 8.70
C ALA A 59 20.67 30.92 7.94
N ALA A 60 20.42 31.11 6.65
CA ALA A 60 21.03 32.19 5.87
C ALA A 60 20.60 33.58 6.39
N SER A 61 19.32 33.73 6.72
CA SER A 61 18.79 34.94 7.35
C SER A 61 19.47 35.21 8.70
N PHE A 62 19.62 34.18 9.54
CA PHE A 62 20.33 34.25 10.81
C PHE A 62 21.79 34.67 10.64
N GLY A 63 22.51 34.08 9.69
CA GLY A 63 23.89 34.46 9.37
C GLY A 63 24.03 35.93 8.96
N SER A 64 23.05 36.48 8.22
CA SER A 64 23.02 37.90 7.86
C SER A 64 22.87 38.79 9.09
N VAL A 65 21.95 38.46 10.00
CA VAL A 65 21.73 39.20 11.26
C VAL A 65 22.96 39.17 12.15
N VAL A 66 23.57 37.99 12.35
CA VAL A 66 24.82 37.83 13.11
C VAL A 66 25.94 38.69 12.51
N ARG A 67 26.11 38.68 11.19
CA ARG A 67 27.12 39.49 10.51
C ARG A 67 26.87 41.00 10.68
N SER A 68 25.61 41.43 10.67
CA SER A 68 25.22 42.83 10.92
C SER A 68 25.51 43.23 12.36
N PHE A 69 25.18 42.36 13.33
CA PHE A 69 25.45 42.56 14.75
C PHE A 69 26.96 42.66 15.04
N LEU A 70 27.77 41.74 14.51
CA LEU A 70 29.23 41.76 14.67
C LEU A 70 29.89 43.00 14.05
N ARG A 71 29.26 43.63 13.06
CA ARG A 71 29.72 44.89 12.45
C ARG A 71 29.28 46.13 13.24
N GLY A 72 28.62 45.96 14.38
CA GLY A 72 28.11 47.06 15.21
C GLY A 72 26.92 47.80 14.58
N LYS A 73 26.26 47.22 13.57
CA LYS A 73 25.20 47.88 12.78
C LYS A 73 23.78 47.57 13.26
N ALA A 74 23.61 46.60 14.15
CA ALA A 74 22.30 46.21 14.67
C ALA A 74 22.30 46.21 16.20
N ALA A 75 21.42 47.00 16.80
CA ALA A 75 21.23 47.10 18.26
C ALA A 75 20.25 46.05 18.81
N GLU A 76 19.77 45.10 18.00
CA GLU A 76 18.65 44.22 18.37
C GLU A 76 19.11 42.81 18.74
N SER A 77 19.65 42.67 19.95
CA SER A 77 19.93 41.36 20.58
C SER A 77 18.69 40.45 20.62
N LEU A 78 17.49 41.03 20.76
CA LEU A 78 16.21 40.32 20.72
C LEU A 78 15.96 39.62 19.38
N GLY A 79 16.22 40.28 18.25
CA GLY A 79 16.03 39.70 16.92
C GLY A 79 16.97 38.51 16.67
N LEU A 80 18.21 38.60 17.18
CA LEU A 80 19.18 37.51 17.11
C LEU A 80 18.72 36.29 17.91
N VAL A 81 18.22 36.49 19.13
CA VAL A 81 17.67 35.41 19.97
C VAL A 81 16.44 34.77 19.32
N LEU A 82 15.48 35.58 18.85
CA LEU A 82 14.26 35.09 18.21
C LEU A 82 14.57 34.26 16.96
N LEU A 83 15.46 34.74 16.09
CA LEU A 83 15.80 34.05 14.85
C LEU A 83 16.63 32.78 15.12
N TYR A 84 17.50 32.79 16.13
CA TYR A 84 18.19 31.59 16.59
C TYR A 84 17.21 30.53 17.10
N SER A 85 16.30 30.91 18.00
CA SER A 85 15.27 30.00 18.54
C SER A 85 14.37 29.44 17.44
N ALA A 86 13.91 30.27 16.51
CA ALA A 86 13.10 29.84 15.37
C ALA A 86 13.85 28.87 14.45
N THR A 87 15.11 29.17 14.14
CA THR A 87 15.96 28.30 13.30
C THR A 87 16.22 26.96 13.99
N SER A 88 16.57 26.97 15.28
CA SER A 88 16.80 25.77 16.09
C SER A 88 15.55 24.91 16.17
N LEU A 89 14.39 25.51 16.47
CA LEU A 89 13.11 24.82 16.46
C LEU A 89 12.81 24.20 15.08
N MET A 90 13.03 24.96 14.00
CA MET A 90 12.82 24.47 12.63
C MET A 90 13.66 23.22 12.33
N VAL A 91 14.95 23.26 12.68
CA VAL A 91 15.88 22.16 12.44
C VAL A 91 15.53 20.94 13.28
N PHE A 92 15.45 21.08 14.60
CA PHE A 92 15.33 19.94 15.51
C PHE A 92 13.90 19.38 15.60
N ARG A 93 12.88 20.23 15.52
CA ARG A 93 11.48 19.79 15.68
C ARG A 93 10.84 19.38 14.36
N PHE A 94 11.26 19.95 13.23
CA PHE A 94 10.59 19.75 11.95
C PHE A 94 11.45 19.08 10.89
N VAL A 95 12.66 19.59 10.61
CA VAL A 95 13.53 19.04 9.55
C VAL A 95 14.07 17.67 9.92
N TRP A 96 14.70 17.55 11.09
CA TRP A 96 15.35 16.32 11.51
C TRP A 96 14.36 15.14 11.57
N PRO A 97 13.16 15.25 12.19
CA PRO A 97 12.18 14.17 12.16
C PRO A 97 11.66 13.87 10.75
N ALA A 98 11.48 14.88 9.88
CA ALA A 98 11.02 14.65 8.51
C ALA A 98 12.03 13.83 7.69
N TRP A 99 13.33 14.07 7.89
CA TRP A 99 14.38 13.24 7.30
C TRP A 99 14.41 11.83 7.89
N ARG A 100 14.31 11.69 9.22
CA ARG A 100 14.27 10.37 9.86
C ARG A 100 13.07 9.51 9.42
N ASN A 101 11.96 10.14 9.03
CA ASN A 101 10.75 9.47 8.60
C ASN A 101 10.58 9.43 7.07
N CYS A 102 11.60 9.76 6.27
CA CYS A 102 11.48 9.80 4.81
C CYS A 102 11.09 8.43 4.21
N ASP A 103 11.72 7.35 4.68
CA ASP A 103 11.39 6.00 4.24
C ASP A 103 9.99 5.58 4.71
N TYR A 104 9.58 5.99 5.91
CA TYR A 104 8.23 5.76 6.40
C TYR A 104 7.19 6.43 5.50
N TYR A 105 7.37 7.70 5.10
CA TYR A 105 6.45 8.38 4.20
C TYR A 105 6.35 7.69 2.84
N ARG A 106 7.48 7.18 2.33
CA ARG A 106 7.51 6.44 1.07
C ARG A 106 6.78 5.10 1.17
N ASN A 107 7.04 4.33 2.22
CA ASN A 107 6.37 3.06 2.47
C ASN A 107 4.89 3.25 2.75
N ARG A 108 4.51 4.30 3.50
CA ARG A 108 3.12 4.68 3.72
C ARG A 108 2.42 5.02 2.40
N TRP A 109 3.05 5.79 1.52
CA TRP A 109 2.48 6.08 0.20
C TRP A 109 2.25 4.79 -0.59
N LEU A 110 3.25 3.91 -0.69
CA LEU A 110 3.12 2.64 -1.41
C LEU A 110 2.03 1.75 -0.79
N ALA A 111 2.01 1.66 0.53
CA ALA A 111 1.06 0.86 1.29
C ALA A 111 -0.38 1.34 1.12
N TRP A 112 -0.63 2.65 0.96
CA TRP A 112 -1.98 3.20 0.84
C TRP A 112 -2.43 3.46 -0.59
N ALA A 113 -1.50 3.75 -1.51
CA ALA A 113 -1.78 4.22 -2.87
C ALA A 113 -1.30 3.28 -3.99
N GLY A 114 -0.73 2.11 -3.67
CA GLY A 114 -0.41 1.10 -4.66
C GLY A 114 -1.66 0.46 -5.29
N PRO A 115 -1.50 -0.64 -6.05
CA PRO A 115 -2.62 -1.35 -6.66
C PRO A 115 -3.68 -1.75 -5.63
N SER A 116 -4.92 -1.81 -6.06
CA SER A 116 -6.05 -2.08 -5.18
C SER A 116 -6.87 -3.22 -5.72
N ARG A 117 -7.40 -4.01 -4.80
CA ARG A 117 -8.26 -5.14 -5.09
C ARG A 117 -9.70 -4.78 -4.73
N THR A 118 -10.61 -4.96 -5.68
CA THR A 118 -12.02 -4.61 -5.49
C THR A 118 -12.92 -5.75 -5.94
N GLY A 119 -13.96 -6.03 -5.15
CA GLY A 119 -14.99 -6.99 -5.52
C GLY A 119 -15.92 -6.38 -6.57
N ILE A 120 -16.10 -7.09 -7.68
CA ILE A 120 -16.96 -6.70 -8.78
C ILE A 120 -18.18 -7.62 -8.80
N ALA A 121 -19.38 -7.00 -8.82
CA ALA A 121 -20.63 -7.73 -8.96
C ALA A 121 -20.71 -8.41 -10.32
N GLY A 122 -21.33 -9.58 -10.40
CA GLY A 122 -21.30 -10.37 -11.64
C GLY A 122 -21.96 -9.74 -12.85
N THR A 123 -22.91 -8.84 -12.63
CA THR A 123 -23.49 -8.03 -13.72
C THR A 123 -22.47 -7.12 -14.42
N TYR A 124 -21.35 -6.79 -13.75
CA TYR A 124 -20.33 -5.89 -14.27
C TYR A 124 -19.10 -6.61 -14.81
N VAL A 125 -18.93 -7.90 -14.49
CA VAL A 125 -17.78 -8.71 -14.94
C VAL A 125 -17.61 -8.73 -16.47
N PRO A 126 -18.68 -8.79 -17.30
CA PRO A 126 -18.54 -8.76 -18.76
C PRO A 126 -17.90 -7.49 -19.32
N TYR A 127 -17.82 -6.39 -18.56
CA TYR A 127 -17.23 -5.12 -19.00
C TYR A 127 -15.77 -4.96 -18.53
N ILE A 128 -15.21 -5.94 -17.80
CA ILE A 128 -13.80 -5.93 -17.41
C ILE A 128 -12.95 -6.29 -18.63
N GLY A 129 -12.01 -5.43 -18.99
CA GLY A 129 -11.10 -5.66 -20.11
C GLY A 129 -9.65 -5.33 -19.78
N GLY A 130 -8.84 -5.26 -20.84
CA GLY A 130 -7.45 -4.84 -20.78
C GLY A 130 -7.30 -3.32 -20.66
N PRO A 131 -6.06 -2.81 -20.59
CA PRO A 131 -5.79 -1.38 -20.46
C PRO A 131 -6.43 -0.51 -21.55
N GLN A 132 -6.55 -1.02 -22.78
CA GLN A 132 -7.19 -0.30 -23.88
C GLN A 132 -8.71 -0.18 -23.70
N ASP A 133 -9.36 -1.24 -23.23
CA ASP A 133 -10.80 -1.25 -22.96
C ASP A 133 -11.16 -0.27 -21.85
N TRP A 134 -10.35 -0.20 -20.78
CA TRP A 134 -10.55 0.77 -19.71
C TRP A 134 -10.43 2.23 -20.18
N ARG A 135 -9.46 2.50 -21.07
CA ARG A 135 -9.31 3.84 -21.69
C ARG A 135 -10.50 4.16 -22.60
N PHE A 136 -10.98 3.17 -23.35
CA PHE A 136 -12.18 3.32 -24.16
C PHE A 136 -13.39 3.66 -23.27
N LEU A 137 -13.59 2.94 -22.16
CA LEU A 137 -14.68 3.21 -21.22
C LEU A 137 -14.59 4.63 -20.65
N GLU A 138 -13.42 5.11 -20.22
CA GLU A 138 -13.30 6.46 -19.66
C GLU A 138 -13.63 7.56 -20.67
N ASN A 139 -13.30 7.37 -21.95
CA ASN A 139 -13.57 8.36 -22.99
C ASN A 139 -15.04 8.37 -23.46
N ASN A 140 -15.74 7.23 -23.35
CA ASN A 140 -17.07 7.05 -23.94
C ASN A 140 -18.20 7.04 -22.91
N VAL A 141 -17.87 6.97 -21.62
CA VAL A 141 -18.85 6.86 -20.55
C VAL A 141 -18.78 8.07 -19.62
N HIS A 142 -19.93 8.67 -19.34
CA HIS A 142 -20.01 9.81 -18.42
C HIS A 142 -20.07 9.36 -16.96
N VAL A 143 -19.01 9.58 -16.20
CA VAL A 143 -18.97 9.36 -14.75
C VAL A 143 -19.30 10.67 -14.02
N MET A 144 -20.48 10.73 -13.37
CA MET A 144 -21.00 11.94 -12.72
C MET A 144 -20.11 12.47 -11.57
N GLN A 145 -19.39 11.59 -10.87
CA GLN A 145 -18.58 11.97 -9.72
C GLN A 145 -17.12 11.64 -9.98
N ARG A 146 -16.36 12.64 -10.44
CA ARG A 146 -14.90 12.51 -10.45
C ARG A 146 -14.42 12.53 -9.02
N HIS A 147 -13.68 11.50 -8.62
CA HIS A 147 -12.98 11.54 -7.35
C HIS A 147 -12.08 12.78 -7.30
N PRO A 148 -11.86 13.36 -6.10
CA PRO A 148 -10.91 14.43 -5.92
C PRO A 148 -9.49 13.85 -6.05
N VAL A 149 -9.12 13.53 -7.29
CA VAL A 149 -7.80 13.10 -7.69
C VAL A 149 -7.18 14.32 -8.34
N GLU A 150 -6.27 14.97 -7.60
CA GLU A 150 -5.20 15.86 -8.08
C GLU A 150 -5.46 16.60 -9.41
N ALA A 151 -6.60 17.28 -9.56
CA ALA A 151 -6.92 18.02 -10.78
C ALA A 151 -5.97 19.22 -10.98
N TRP A 152 -5.46 19.79 -9.88
CA TRP A 152 -4.67 21.02 -9.88
C TRP A 152 -3.16 20.79 -10.05
N LEU A 153 -2.58 19.78 -9.39
CA LEU A 153 -1.13 19.49 -9.48
C LEU A 153 -0.70 18.93 -10.85
N TYR A 154 -1.64 18.43 -11.66
CA TYR A 154 -1.34 17.67 -12.88
C TYR A 154 -1.85 18.30 -14.17
N ARG A 155 -2.39 19.53 -14.14
CA ARG A 155 -2.71 20.25 -15.39
C ARG A 155 -1.52 20.40 -16.35
N ARG A 156 -0.28 20.25 -15.86
CA ARG A 156 0.94 20.32 -16.68
C ARG A 156 1.42 18.97 -17.24
N SER A 157 0.86 17.86 -16.79
CA SER A 157 1.16 16.51 -17.29
C SER A 157 -0.17 15.90 -17.69
N GLN A 158 -0.45 15.83 -19.00
CA GLN A 158 -1.48 14.96 -19.53
C GLN A 158 -1.07 13.52 -19.16
N SER A 159 -1.41 13.09 -17.95
CA SER A 159 -1.18 11.73 -17.53
C SER A 159 -2.09 10.87 -18.39
N GLU A 160 -1.53 9.94 -19.17
CA GLU A 160 -2.28 8.91 -19.90
C GLU A 160 -3.01 7.91 -18.97
N LEU A 161 -3.11 8.24 -17.68
CA LEU A 161 -3.67 7.38 -16.66
C LEU A 161 -5.12 7.74 -16.39
N ILE A 162 -5.90 6.69 -16.17
CA ILE A 162 -7.33 6.72 -15.93
C ILE A 162 -7.60 7.32 -14.56
N MET A 163 -8.45 8.34 -14.53
CA MET A 163 -8.77 9.14 -13.34
C MET A 163 -10.01 8.61 -12.62
N SER A 164 -10.90 7.98 -13.39
CA SER A 164 -12.18 7.46 -12.91
C SER A 164 -12.00 6.17 -12.10
N ASP A 165 -12.90 5.94 -11.13
CA ASP A 165 -12.95 4.67 -10.38
C ASP A 165 -13.35 3.53 -11.34
N PRO A 166 -12.67 2.36 -11.31
CA PRO A 166 -13.05 1.23 -12.14
C PRO A 166 -14.50 0.80 -11.91
N THR A 167 -14.99 0.82 -10.68
CA THR A 167 -16.37 0.45 -10.33
C THR A 167 -17.37 1.44 -10.90
N ASP A 168 -17.05 2.73 -10.91
CA ASP A 168 -17.94 3.77 -11.43
C ASP A 168 -17.96 3.74 -12.97
N LEU A 169 -16.82 3.47 -13.61
CA LEU A 169 -16.75 3.19 -15.05
C LEU A 169 -17.61 2.00 -15.43
N LEU A 170 -17.49 0.87 -14.72
CA LEU A 170 -18.29 -0.33 -15.01
C LEU A 170 -19.80 -0.09 -14.81
N LYS A 171 -20.18 0.62 -13.74
CA LYS A 171 -21.59 0.99 -13.49
C LYS A 171 -22.16 1.86 -14.60
N ALA A 172 -21.40 2.87 -15.01
CA ALA A 172 -21.85 3.80 -16.04
C ALA A 172 -21.85 3.14 -17.43
N ALA A 173 -20.91 2.22 -17.71
CA ALA A 173 -20.91 1.40 -18.92
C ALA A 173 -22.14 0.48 -18.97
N HIS A 174 -22.47 -0.17 -17.84
CA HIS A 174 -23.67 -0.98 -17.72
C HIS A 174 -24.96 -0.17 -17.90
N ALA A 175 -25.01 1.05 -17.34
CA ALA A 175 -26.14 1.96 -17.53
C ALA A 175 -26.30 2.39 -19.00
N ALA A 176 -25.19 2.74 -19.68
CA ALA A 176 -25.19 3.10 -21.09
C ALA A 176 -25.67 1.95 -21.97
N ALA A 177 -25.15 0.73 -21.76
CA ALA A 177 -25.56 -0.46 -22.49
C ALA A 177 -27.06 -0.80 -22.36
N ARG A 178 -27.72 -0.36 -21.28
CA ARG A 178 -29.17 -0.52 -21.10
C ARG A 178 -30.01 0.55 -21.80
N GLN A 179 -29.43 1.70 -22.12
CA GLN A 179 -30.15 2.85 -22.66
C GLN A 179 -30.04 2.96 -24.18
N THR A 180 -28.97 2.44 -24.80
CA THR A 180 -28.75 2.52 -26.24
C THR A 180 -28.64 1.14 -26.89
N THR A 181 -29.49 0.88 -27.89
CA THR A 181 -29.34 -0.26 -28.83
C THR A 181 -28.07 -0.17 -29.67
N GLU A 182 -27.43 1.00 -29.73
CA GLU A 182 -26.18 1.27 -30.45
C GLU A 182 -24.91 1.14 -29.61
N PHE A 183 -25.00 1.04 -28.28
CA PHE A 183 -23.84 0.61 -27.48
C PHE A 183 -23.73 -0.90 -27.62
N LYS A 184 -23.35 -1.34 -28.83
CA LYS A 184 -22.71 -2.63 -28.98
C LYS A 184 -21.35 -2.45 -28.33
N PRO A 185 -21.10 -3.04 -27.15
CA PRO A 185 -19.72 -3.17 -26.71
C PRO A 185 -19.01 -3.82 -27.92
N SER A 186 -17.99 -3.14 -28.47
CA SER A 186 -17.30 -3.53 -29.71
C SER A 186 -17.19 -5.04 -29.81
N ALA A 187 -17.22 -5.66 -30.98
CA ALA A 187 -17.09 -7.12 -31.12
C ALA A 187 -15.77 -7.71 -30.54
N SER A 188 -14.91 -6.87 -29.95
CA SER A 188 -13.78 -7.18 -29.06
C SER A 188 -14.14 -7.34 -27.56
N PHE A 189 -15.29 -6.85 -27.09
CA PHE A 189 -15.96 -7.24 -25.84
C PHE A 189 -16.62 -8.60 -26.03
N ILE A 190 -15.80 -9.58 -26.41
CA ILE A 190 -16.16 -10.98 -26.43
C ILE A 190 -16.57 -11.34 -25.00
N PRO A 191 -17.62 -12.15 -24.75
CA PRO A 191 -17.82 -12.77 -23.44
C PRO A 191 -16.51 -13.46 -23.08
N LEU A 192 -15.81 -12.90 -22.09
CA LEU A 192 -14.45 -13.25 -21.70
C LEU A 192 -14.21 -14.76 -21.82
N SER A 193 -13.45 -15.16 -22.85
CA SER A 193 -12.65 -16.36 -22.71
C SER A 193 -11.71 -16.09 -21.52
N MET A 194 -11.60 -17.05 -20.60
CA MET A 194 -10.81 -16.99 -19.36
C MET A 194 -9.32 -16.59 -19.53
N ASN A 195 -8.87 -16.29 -20.75
CA ASN A 195 -7.48 -16.21 -21.14
C ASN A 195 -6.82 -14.82 -20.99
N GLU A 196 -7.56 -13.76 -20.60
CA GLU A 196 -6.97 -12.40 -20.50
C GLU A 196 -7.12 -11.69 -19.15
N THR A 197 -7.67 -12.34 -18.11
CA THR A 197 -8.17 -11.62 -16.94
C THR A 197 -7.10 -11.18 -15.93
N THR A 198 -7.28 -9.96 -15.40
CA THR A 198 -6.70 -9.39 -14.18
C THR A 198 -7.59 -9.66 -12.95
N SER A 199 -8.46 -10.66 -13.06
CA SER A 199 -9.48 -11.00 -12.08
C SER A 199 -9.44 -12.48 -11.72
N SER A 200 -9.63 -12.77 -10.44
CA SER A 200 -9.95 -14.12 -9.96
C SER A 200 -11.46 -14.25 -9.86
N LEU A 201 -12.06 -15.12 -10.66
CA LEU A 201 -13.48 -15.49 -10.54
C LEU A 201 -13.67 -16.25 -9.24
N ILE A 202 -14.68 -15.87 -8.45
CA ILE A 202 -15.05 -16.58 -7.21
C ILE A 202 -16.56 -16.79 -7.25
N GLY A 203 -16.97 -18.00 -7.64
CA GLY A 203 -18.38 -18.41 -7.66
C GLY A 203 -19.24 -17.71 -8.72
N ARG A 204 -20.56 -17.91 -8.60
CA ARG A 204 -21.64 -17.57 -9.57
C ARG A 204 -21.74 -16.08 -9.96
N GLY A 205 -20.74 -15.58 -10.66
CA GLY A 205 -20.76 -14.30 -11.37
C GLY A 205 -19.80 -13.24 -10.84
N SER A 206 -19.43 -13.20 -9.56
CA SER A 206 -18.58 -12.13 -9.02
C SER A 206 -17.08 -12.37 -9.23
N ALA A 207 -16.32 -11.28 -9.40
CA ALA A 207 -14.88 -11.34 -9.63
C ALA A 207 -14.12 -10.39 -8.71
N SER A 208 -12.91 -10.78 -8.30
CA SER A 208 -12.00 -9.89 -7.59
C SER A 208 -11.02 -9.27 -8.57
N LEU A 209 -11.14 -7.96 -8.82
CA LEU A 209 -10.32 -7.21 -9.77
C LEU A 209 -9.15 -6.56 -9.04
N LEU A 210 -7.91 -6.86 -9.47
CA LEU A 210 -6.75 -6.04 -9.11
C LEU A 210 -6.56 -4.95 -10.17
N TRP A 211 -6.56 -3.70 -9.73
CA TRP A 211 -6.39 -2.56 -10.62
C TRP A 211 -5.38 -1.56 -10.05
N GLY A 212 -4.80 -0.76 -10.93
CA GLY A 212 -3.72 0.17 -10.61
C GLY A 212 -2.99 0.62 -11.87
N SER A 213 -1.77 1.13 -11.71
CA SER A 213 -0.97 1.69 -12.82
C SER A 213 -0.73 0.70 -13.97
N LYS A 214 -0.60 -0.60 -13.68
CA LYS A 214 -0.46 -1.66 -14.70
C LYS A 214 -1.69 -1.80 -15.62
N LEU A 215 -2.88 -1.45 -15.14
CA LEU A 215 -4.11 -1.38 -15.93
C LEU A 215 -4.36 0.03 -16.50
N GLY A 216 -3.41 0.95 -16.32
CA GLY A 216 -3.56 2.34 -16.73
C GLY A 216 -4.26 3.22 -15.70
N PHE A 217 -4.66 2.71 -14.53
CA PHE A 217 -5.30 3.55 -13.51
C PHE A 217 -4.29 4.35 -12.70
N ARG A 218 -4.68 5.57 -12.35
CA ARG A 218 -3.85 6.41 -11.50
C ARG A 218 -3.74 5.86 -10.06
N PRO A 219 -2.54 5.90 -9.45
CA PRO A 219 -2.39 5.63 -8.02
C PRO A 219 -3.29 6.55 -7.19
N ARG A 220 -4.04 5.95 -6.26
CA ARG A 220 -4.94 6.68 -5.37
C ARG A 220 -4.96 6.01 -4.01
N VAL A 221 -5.08 6.81 -2.96
CA VAL A 221 -5.20 6.28 -1.60
C VAL A 221 -6.51 5.51 -1.47
N SER A 222 -6.44 4.30 -0.89
CA SER A 222 -7.63 3.49 -0.60
C SER A 222 -8.62 4.27 0.27
N ARG A 223 -9.91 4.18 -0.05
CA ARG A 223 -11.00 4.77 0.75
C ARG A 223 -11.03 4.22 2.19
N GLY A 224 -10.42 3.05 2.43
CA GLY A 224 -10.27 2.50 3.78
C GLY A 224 -9.49 3.41 4.74
N ILE A 225 -8.77 4.43 4.23
CA ILE A 225 -8.08 5.40 5.08
C ILE A 225 -9.04 6.20 5.96
N LEU A 226 -10.28 6.39 5.52
CA LEU A 226 -11.31 7.10 6.29
C LEU A 226 -11.72 6.34 7.56
N SER A 227 -11.48 5.04 7.61
CA SER A 227 -11.76 4.20 8.76
C SER A 227 -10.53 3.98 9.64
N ALA A 228 -9.34 4.36 9.19
CA ALA A 228 -8.12 4.22 9.99
C ALA A 228 -8.10 5.26 11.13
N PRO A 229 -7.67 4.89 12.35
CA PRO A 229 -7.53 5.83 13.44
C PRO A 229 -6.61 6.99 13.08
N TYR A 230 -7.07 8.24 13.28
CA TYR A 230 -6.30 9.44 12.90
C TYR A 230 -4.90 9.48 13.55
N ARG A 231 -4.75 8.95 14.79
CA ARG A 231 -3.46 8.81 15.48
C ARG A 231 -2.41 8.05 14.66
N LEU A 232 -2.82 7.08 13.85
CA LEU A 232 -1.96 6.29 12.97
C LEU A 232 -1.67 7.00 11.64
N LEU A 233 -2.38 8.07 11.31
CA LEU A 233 -2.23 8.82 10.06
C LEU A 233 -1.33 10.06 10.23
N THR A 234 -0.68 10.22 11.37
CA THR A 234 0.21 11.36 11.62
C THR A 234 1.64 11.12 11.12
N ALA A 235 2.52 12.12 11.29
CA ALA A 235 3.95 12.00 10.99
C ALA A 235 4.69 11.05 11.93
N ASN A 236 4.19 10.87 13.15
CA ASN A 236 4.74 9.99 14.18
C ASN A 236 3.58 9.16 14.75
N PRO A 237 3.12 8.14 14.01
CA PRO A 237 1.96 7.37 14.41
C PRO A 237 2.21 6.64 15.73
N ARG A 238 1.18 6.60 16.58
CA ARG A 238 1.21 5.95 17.88
C ARG A 238 -0.03 5.09 18.10
N THR A 239 0.13 3.98 18.82
CA THR A 239 -1.02 3.20 19.35
C THR A 239 -1.75 4.02 20.43
N ALA A 240 -2.93 3.56 20.85
CA ALA A 240 -3.62 4.14 22.00
C ALA A 240 -2.74 4.15 23.28
N ASP A 241 -1.85 3.17 23.41
CA ASP A 241 -0.94 2.98 24.54
C ASP A 241 0.47 3.58 24.31
N ASP A 242 0.61 4.53 23.37
CA ASP A 242 1.84 5.27 23.02
C ASP A 242 3.03 4.43 22.47
N HIS A 243 2.76 3.23 21.96
CA HIS A 243 3.74 2.45 21.20
C HIS A 243 3.87 2.96 19.77
N ASP A 244 4.98 2.67 19.11
CA ASP A 244 5.21 3.03 17.70
C ASP A 244 4.12 2.42 16.80
N GLY A 245 3.38 3.27 16.08
CA GLY A 245 2.28 2.85 15.21
C GLY A 245 2.64 2.82 13.72
N ARG A 246 3.92 2.96 13.34
CA ARG A 246 4.33 3.05 11.93
C ARG A 246 3.97 1.79 11.16
N ALA A 247 4.24 0.62 11.74
CA ALA A 247 3.94 -0.66 11.12
C ALA A 247 2.43 -0.91 11.01
N LEU A 248 1.64 -0.54 12.04
CA LEU A 248 0.18 -0.58 11.98
C LEU A 248 -0.38 0.29 10.85
N CYS A 249 0.11 1.51 10.70
CA CYS A 249 -0.31 2.42 9.62
C CYS A 249 -0.05 1.80 8.23
N ILE A 250 1.11 1.16 8.05
CA ILE A 250 1.47 0.48 6.79
C ILE A 250 0.57 -0.75 6.57
N ALA A 251 0.39 -1.58 7.60
CA ALA A 251 -0.45 -2.77 7.54
C ALA A 251 -1.90 -2.41 7.18
N HIS A 252 -2.49 -1.39 7.82
CA HIS A 252 -3.82 -0.90 7.48
C HIS A 252 -3.93 -0.49 6.02
N GLY A 253 -2.91 0.20 5.47
CA GLY A 253 -2.89 0.58 4.07
C GLY A 253 -2.94 -0.63 3.14
N ILE A 254 -2.07 -1.63 3.40
CA ILE A 254 -2.01 -2.87 2.63
C ILE A 254 -3.35 -3.60 2.67
N LEU A 255 -3.89 -3.83 3.87
CA LEU A 255 -5.14 -4.57 4.09
C LEU A 255 -6.36 -3.81 3.50
N ALA A 256 -6.40 -2.49 3.63
CA ALA A 256 -7.44 -1.66 3.04
C ALA A 256 -7.45 -1.71 1.51
N ARG A 257 -6.31 -2.02 0.87
CA ARG A 257 -6.22 -2.26 -0.58
C ARG A 257 -6.43 -3.72 -0.96
N ASN A 258 -6.17 -4.66 -0.07
CA ASN A 258 -6.11 -6.09 -0.38
C ASN A 258 -7.30 -6.91 0.17
N LYS A 259 -8.34 -6.28 0.70
CA LYS A 259 -9.50 -6.96 1.32
C LYS A 259 -10.10 -8.07 0.44
N GLY A 260 -10.18 -7.86 -0.88
CA GLY A 260 -10.70 -8.88 -1.81
C GLY A 260 -12.18 -9.22 -1.59
N LEU A 261 -12.58 -10.41 -2.02
CA LEU A 261 -13.92 -10.99 -1.88
C LEU A 261 -13.93 -12.00 -0.72
N ASN A 262 -14.97 -11.97 0.10
CA ASN A 262 -15.19 -12.93 1.19
C ASN A 262 -13.97 -13.20 2.11
N PRO A 263 -13.46 -12.18 2.85
CA PRO A 263 -12.24 -12.31 3.66
C PRO A 263 -12.31 -13.40 4.74
N SER A 264 -13.50 -13.72 5.26
CA SER A 264 -13.71 -14.76 6.26
C SER A 264 -13.46 -16.18 5.71
N SER A 265 -13.33 -16.33 4.39
CA SER A 265 -13.05 -17.62 3.77
C SER A 265 -11.56 -17.91 3.58
N PHE A 266 -10.64 -17.00 3.92
CA PHE A 266 -9.21 -17.26 3.76
C PHE A 266 -8.78 -18.50 4.56
N ILE A 267 -7.92 -19.30 3.94
CA ILE A 267 -7.33 -20.48 4.56
C ILE A 267 -6.04 -20.01 5.22
N LEU A 268 -6.12 -19.76 6.54
CA LEU A 268 -5.01 -19.29 7.33
C LEU A 268 -5.19 -19.72 8.78
N GLN A 269 -4.18 -20.40 9.31
CA GLN A 269 -4.05 -20.71 10.73
C GLN A 269 -2.60 -20.47 11.12
N LEU A 270 -2.37 -19.68 12.16
CA LEU A 270 -1.03 -19.19 12.48
C LEU A 270 -0.43 -19.94 13.67
N ASP A 271 0.65 -20.68 13.44
CA ASP A 271 1.64 -20.96 14.49
C ASP A 271 2.55 -19.74 14.61
N LYS A 272 2.16 -18.84 15.52
CA LYS A 272 2.84 -17.57 15.77
C LYS A 272 4.31 -17.76 16.17
N LYS A 273 4.63 -18.86 16.86
CA LYS A 273 5.99 -19.13 17.32
C LYS A 273 6.86 -19.62 16.17
N GLN A 274 6.38 -20.60 15.40
CA GLN A 274 7.11 -21.14 14.27
C GLN A 274 7.31 -20.07 13.17
N LEU A 275 6.30 -19.24 12.90
CA LEU A 275 6.40 -18.13 11.95
C LEU A 275 7.45 -17.09 12.38
N GLU A 276 7.54 -16.86 13.69
CA GLU A 276 8.46 -15.90 14.30
C GLU A 276 9.91 -16.39 14.27
N GLU A 277 10.17 -17.62 14.70
CA GLU A 277 11.51 -18.21 14.78
C GLU A 277 12.16 -18.49 13.42
N ASN A 278 11.35 -18.72 12.38
CA ASN A 278 11.84 -19.07 11.03
C ASN A 278 11.86 -17.88 10.05
N SER A 279 11.48 -16.68 10.50
CA SER A 279 11.51 -15.49 9.65
C SER A 279 12.91 -14.92 9.52
N VAL A 280 13.28 -14.47 8.32
CA VAL A 280 14.54 -13.74 8.06
C VAL A 280 14.57 -12.39 8.80
N GLN A 281 13.40 -11.88 9.23
CA GLN A 281 13.27 -10.64 10.00
C GLN A 281 13.47 -10.87 11.50
N TRP A 282 13.68 -12.12 11.95
CA TRP A 282 13.99 -12.45 13.35
C TRP A 282 15.31 -11.80 13.83
N PRO A 283 15.41 -11.33 15.09
CA PRO A 283 14.43 -11.41 16.18
C PRO A 283 13.38 -10.29 16.26
N ARG A 284 12.19 -10.62 16.78
CA ARG A 284 11.06 -9.70 16.95
C ARG A 284 11.10 -8.92 18.28
N PRO A 285 10.51 -7.70 18.36
CA PRO A 285 10.27 -6.97 19.58
C PRO A 285 9.22 -7.69 20.44
N SER A 286 9.31 -7.44 21.74
CA SER A 286 8.68 -8.20 22.82
C SER A 286 7.22 -8.65 22.58
N LYS A 287 6.86 -9.80 23.18
CA LYS A 287 5.49 -10.34 23.33
C LYS A 287 4.43 -9.28 23.68
N VAL A 288 4.82 -8.19 24.33
CA VAL A 288 3.97 -7.07 24.72
C VAL A 288 3.43 -6.29 23.50
N LEU A 289 4.20 -6.15 22.41
CA LEU A 289 3.76 -5.42 21.22
C LEU A 289 2.61 -6.13 20.50
N ARG A 290 2.63 -7.47 20.49
CA ARG A 290 1.60 -8.32 19.88
C ARG A 290 0.22 -8.06 20.50
N SER A 291 0.11 -7.94 21.82
CA SER A 291 -1.18 -7.66 22.47
C SER A 291 -1.75 -6.29 22.09
N TYR A 292 -0.91 -5.26 21.95
CA TYR A 292 -1.36 -3.93 21.55
C TYR A 292 -1.80 -3.90 20.09
N TYR A 293 -1.03 -4.52 19.20
CA TYR A 293 -1.37 -4.58 17.78
C TYR A 293 -2.63 -5.42 17.55
N ALA A 294 -2.78 -6.55 18.27
CA ALA A 294 -3.98 -7.39 18.19
C ALA A 294 -5.24 -6.60 18.58
N LYS A 295 -5.18 -5.80 19.65
CA LYS A 295 -6.30 -4.95 20.07
C LYS A 295 -6.68 -3.94 18.98
N GLU A 296 -5.70 -3.22 18.44
CA GLU A 296 -5.92 -2.26 17.35
C GLU A 296 -6.51 -2.92 16.09
N MET A 297 -6.05 -4.13 15.74
CA MET A 297 -6.58 -4.87 14.59
C MET A 297 -7.97 -5.45 14.84
N GLN A 298 -8.27 -5.91 16.06
CA GLN A 298 -9.58 -6.40 16.44
C GLN A 298 -10.63 -5.30 16.34
N ASP A 299 -10.32 -4.10 16.85
CA ASP A 299 -11.23 -2.95 16.82
C ASP A 299 -11.62 -2.58 15.38
N MET A 300 -10.68 -2.74 14.42
CA MET A 300 -10.89 -2.38 13.02
C MET A 300 -11.49 -3.51 12.16
N TYR A 301 -11.13 -4.77 12.43
CA TYR A 301 -11.37 -5.88 11.51
C TYR A 301 -12.16 -7.06 12.10
N SER A 302 -12.63 -6.98 13.34
CA SER A 302 -13.42 -8.05 14.01
C SER A 302 -14.55 -8.61 13.15
N GLY A 303 -15.22 -7.79 12.35
CA GLY A 303 -16.29 -8.23 11.43
C GLY A 303 -15.85 -9.06 10.23
N LEU A 304 -14.55 -9.31 10.04
CA LEU A 304 -13.99 -10.04 8.89
C LEU A 304 -13.53 -11.47 9.23
N GLY A 305 -13.65 -11.87 10.50
CA GLY A 305 -13.27 -13.19 11.01
C GLY A 305 -11.90 -13.19 11.72
N ASP A 306 -11.73 -14.11 12.67
CA ASP A 306 -10.56 -14.15 13.55
C ASP A 306 -9.26 -14.36 12.78
N SER A 307 -9.23 -15.27 11.80
CA SER A 307 -8.06 -15.48 10.93
C SER A 307 -7.62 -14.19 10.21
N TYR A 308 -8.56 -13.30 9.86
CA TYR A 308 -8.22 -12.01 9.25
C TYR A 308 -7.54 -11.08 10.25
N VAL A 309 -8.04 -11.02 11.48
CA VAL A 309 -7.45 -10.20 12.55
C VAL A 309 -6.06 -10.73 12.91
N GLU A 310 -5.90 -12.05 13.01
CA GLU A 310 -4.60 -12.68 13.26
C GLU A 310 -3.60 -12.38 12.15
N CYS A 311 -4.01 -12.51 10.88
CA CYS A 311 -3.18 -12.12 9.75
C CYS A 311 -2.77 -10.65 9.80
N ALA A 312 -3.74 -9.77 10.10
CA ALA A 312 -3.50 -8.33 10.16
C ALA A 312 -2.50 -7.98 11.27
N THR A 313 -2.62 -8.65 12.41
CA THR A 313 -1.73 -8.48 13.56
C THR A 313 -0.33 -8.95 13.21
N GLU A 314 -0.17 -10.16 12.66
CA GLU A 314 1.14 -10.70 12.33
C GLU A 314 1.80 -9.95 11.16
N LEU A 315 1.03 -9.47 10.18
CA LEU A 315 1.55 -8.58 9.14
C LEU A 315 2.14 -7.30 9.74
N ALA A 316 1.43 -6.66 10.68
CA ALA A 316 1.92 -5.46 11.34
C ALA A 316 3.17 -5.72 12.19
N LEU A 317 3.27 -6.88 12.83
CA LEU A 317 4.47 -7.26 13.58
C LEU A 317 5.66 -7.48 12.65
N ILE A 318 5.50 -8.27 11.58
CA ILE A 318 6.57 -8.50 10.60
C ILE A 318 7.04 -7.15 10.01
N LEU A 319 6.13 -6.25 9.68
CA LEU A 319 6.46 -4.90 9.19
C LEU A 319 7.17 -4.01 10.22
N ALA A 320 6.95 -4.22 11.53
CA ALA A 320 7.67 -3.50 12.57
C ALA A 320 9.15 -3.92 12.61
N ASP A 321 9.43 -5.15 12.20
CA ASP A 321 10.74 -5.79 12.30
C ASP A 321 11.53 -5.66 10.99
N THR A 322 10.80 -5.47 9.90
CA THR A 322 11.37 -5.37 8.56
C THR A 322 11.99 -3.99 8.34
N HIS A 323 13.24 -3.97 7.86
CA HIS A 323 13.90 -2.71 7.50
C HIS A 323 13.11 -1.94 6.42
N PRO A 324 12.98 -0.60 6.49
CA PRO A 324 12.14 0.16 5.58
C PRO A 324 12.45 -0.05 4.08
N THR A 325 13.70 -0.31 3.72
CA THR A 325 14.08 -0.58 2.32
C THR A 325 13.58 -1.93 1.81
N VAL A 326 13.48 -2.93 2.69
CA VAL A 326 12.96 -4.27 2.38
C VAL A 326 11.46 -4.19 2.17
N ILE A 327 10.74 -3.47 3.06
CA ILE A 327 9.30 -3.16 2.88
C ILE A 327 9.07 -2.46 1.54
N ARG A 328 9.90 -1.47 1.20
CA ARG A 328 9.79 -0.74 -0.06
C ARG A 328 9.92 -1.64 -1.27
N ASP A 329 10.98 -2.44 -1.34
CA ASP A 329 11.21 -3.36 -2.47
C ASP A 329 10.07 -4.38 -2.59
N TRP A 330 9.58 -4.89 -1.46
CA TRP A 330 8.46 -5.83 -1.41
C TRP A 330 7.15 -5.21 -1.97
N LEU A 331 6.81 -3.99 -1.55
CA LEU A 331 5.64 -3.24 -2.03
C LEU A 331 5.80 -2.81 -3.50
N GLU A 332 6.99 -2.36 -3.92
CA GLU A 332 7.24 -1.98 -5.32
C GLU A 332 7.11 -3.20 -6.27
N ALA A 333 7.42 -4.40 -5.77
CA ALA A 333 7.21 -5.66 -6.46
C ALA A 333 5.74 -6.17 -6.43
N ASN A 334 4.85 -5.47 -5.72
CA ASN A 334 3.43 -5.81 -5.52
C ASN A 334 3.22 -7.19 -4.88
N LEU A 335 4.14 -7.61 -4.01
CA LEU A 335 4.13 -8.92 -3.37
C LEU A 335 3.06 -9.05 -2.27
N GLU A 336 2.44 -7.94 -1.88
CA GLU A 336 1.27 -7.96 -0.99
C GLU A 336 0.01 -8.52 -1.66
N HIS A 337 -0.01 -8.58 -2.99
CA HIS A 337 -1.14 -9.07 -3.77
C HIS A 337 -0.89 -10.46 -4.34
N GLN A 338 -1.96 -11.23 -4.46
CA GLN A 338 -1.97 -12.49 -5.20
C GLN A 338 -1.42 -12.29 -6.62
N ASP A 339 -0.56 -13.20 -7.07
CA ASP A 339 -0.09 -13.24 -8.45
C ASP A 339 -1.23 -13.61 -9.41
N ILE A 340 -1.76 -12.62 -10.14
CA ILE A 340 -2.80 -12.89 -11.14
C ILE A 340 -2.23 -13.61 -12.36
N GLY A 341 -0.94 -13.42 -12.67
CA GLY A 341 -0.29 -14.17 -13.75
C GLY A 341 -0.34 -15.66 -13.46
N LEU A 342 -0.13 -16.04 -12.19
CA LEU A 342 -0.27 -17.44 -11.76
C LEU A 342 -1.70 -17.95 -11.94
N ASN A 343 -2.72 -17.24 -11.44
CA ASN A 343 -4.11 -17.66 -11.58
C ASN A 343 -4.53 -17.85 -13.04
N ARG A 344 -4.12 -16.91 -13.90
CA ARG A 344 -4.40 -16.99 -15.34
C ARG A 344 -3.73 -18.22 -15.94
N ARG A 345 -2.45 -18.43 -15.65
CA ARG A 345 -1.72 -19.58 -16.18
C ARG A 345 -2.30 -20.91 -15.69
N ALA A 346 -2.72 -20.98 -14.42
CA ALA A 346 -3.41 -22.14 -13.88
C ALA A 346 -4.72 -22.42 -14.65
N ALA A 347 -5.54 -21.38 -14.88
CA ALA A 347 -6.77 -21.51 -15.65
C ALA A 347 -6.52 -21.98 -17.11
N GLU A 348 -5.52 -21.40 -17.78
CA GLU A 348 -5.10 -21.82 -19.14
C GLU A 348 -4.68 -23.28 -19.21
N LEU A 349 -4.08 -23.80 -18.14
CA LEU A 349 -3.63 -25.18 -18.01
C LEU A 349 -4.75 -26.15 -17.56
N GLY A 350 -5.98 -25.65 -17.39
CA GLY A 350 -7.15 -26.46 -17.04
C GLY A 350 -7.41 -26.60 -15.55
N ALA A 351 -6.98 -25.64 -14.73
CA ALA A 351 -7.37 -25.60 -13.32
C ALA A 351 -8.89 -25.49 -13.16
N SER A 352 -9.42 -26.25 -12.20
CA SER A 352 -10.83 -26.16 -11.83
C SER A 352 -11.12 -24.85 -11.08
N ASP A 353 -12.39 -24.42 -11.09
CA ASP A 353 -12.81 -23.24 -10.30
C ASP A 353 -12.49 -23.39 -8.81
N ASP A 354 -12.58 -24.63 -8.28
CA ASP A 354 -12.23 -24.94 -6.89
C ASP A 354 -10.74 -24.74 -6.62
N ASP A 355 -9.86 -25.19 -7.52
CA ASP A 355 -8.41 -24.98 -7.39
C ASP A 355 -8.03 -23.49 -7.45
N LEU A 356 -8.66 -22.74 -8.37
CA LEU A 356 -8.48 -21.28 -8.46
C LEU A 356 -8.99 -20.57 -7.19
N GLN A 357 -10.08 -21.07 -6.60
CA GLN A 357 -10.59 -20.58 -5.34
C GLN A 357 -9.63 -20.91 -4.18
N ILE A 358 -9.00 -22.07 -4.15
CA ILE A 358 -7.97 -22.42 -3.16
C ILE A 358 -6.77 -21.47 -3.28
N LEU A 359 -6.24 -21.25 -4.49
CA LEU A 359 -5.17 -20.27 -4.73
C LEU A 359 -5.53 -18.87 -4.22
N TYR A 360 -6.78 -18.45 -4.44
CA TYR A 360 -7.31 -17.20 -3.89
C TYR A 360 -7.30 -17.20 -2.36
N ARG A 361 -7.84 -18.25 -1.75
CA ARG A 361 -8.02 -18.35 -0.29
C ARG A 361 -6.69 -18.43 0.45
N LEU A 362 -5.63 -18.90 -0.20
CA LEU A 362 -4.26 -18.97 0.34
C LEU A 362 -3.46 -17.66 0.17
N SER A 363 -4.01 -16.63 -0.48
CA SER A 363 -3.25 -15.41 -0.79
C SER A 363 -2.71 -14.66 0.42
N TYR A 364 -3.38 -14.71 1.57
CA TYR A 364 -2.91 -14.08 2.81
C TYR A 364 -1.78 -14.89 3.48
N ALA A 365 -1.84 -16.22 3.40
CA ALA A 365 -0.73 -17.08 3.79
C ALA A 365 0.52 -16.79 2.93
N ALA A 366 0.35 -16.69 1.62
CA ALA A 366 1.42 -16.33 0.69
C ALA A 366 2.01 -14.94 0.97
N MET A 367 1.17 -13.96 1.31
CA MET A 367 1.61 -12.61 1.70
C MET A 367 2.51 -12.65 2.93
N LEU A 368 2.11 -13.36 4.00
CA LEU A 368 2.90 -13.47 5.23
C LEU A 368 4.21 -14.23 5.00
N VAL A 369 4.18 -15.36 4.30
CA VAL A 369 5.38 -16.14 3.99
C VAL A 369 6.34 -15.35 3.10
N SER A 370 5.81 -14.68 2.06
CA SER A 370 6.60 -13.83 1.17
C SER A 370 7.35 -12.77 1.96
N LEU A 371 6.66 -11.99 2.81
CA LEU A 371 7.31 -10.95 3.60
C LEU A 371 8.30 -11.53 4.63
N SER A 372 7.94 -12.65 5.28
CA SER A 372 8.78 -13.29 6.32
C SER A 372 10.10 -13.84 5.78
N SER A 373 10.13 -14.20 4.49
CA SER A 373 11.31 -14.71 3.78
C SER A 373 11.95 -13.69 2.83
N HIS A 374 11.39 -12.47 2.73
CA HIS A 374 11.84 -11.46 1.76
C HIS A 374 13.21 -10.89 2.12
N ALA A 375 14.10 -10.86 1.13
CA ALA A 375 15.35 -10.12 1.18
C ALA A 375 15.38 -9.14 -0.02
N CYS A 376 15.98 -7.97 0.15
CA CYS A 376 16.05 -6.98 -0.93
C CYS A 376 16.60 -7.61 -2.22
N GLY A 377 15.86 -7.47 -3.33
CA GLY A 377 16.22 -8.03 -4.64
C GLY A 377 15.77 -9.48 -4.85
N HIS A 378 15.37 -10.19 -3.81
CA HIS A 378 14.85 -11.56 -3.85
C HIS A 378 13.33 -11.55 -3.71
N ARG A 379 12.63 -11.35 -4.83
CA ARG A 379 11.16 -11.17 -4.87
C ARG A 379 10.43 -12.51 -4.86
N LEU A 380 10.35 -13.13 -3.68
CA LEU A 380 9.70 -14.42 -3.53
C LEU A 380 8.17 -14.30 -3.59
N ARG A 381 7.55 -15.17 -4.39
CA ARG A 381 6.12 -15.35 -4.52
C ARG A 381 5.78 -16.83 -4.25
N PRO A 382 5.53 -17.25 -2.99
CA PRO A 382 5.44 -18.66 -2.61
C PRO A 382 4.05 -19.29 -2.86
N GLU A 383 3.21 -18.68 -3.68
CA GLU A 383 1.82 -19.08 -3.90
C GLU A 383 1.69 -20.55 -4.35
N MET A 384 2.54 -21.04 -5.27
CA MET A 384 2.46 -22.43 -5.73
C MET A 384 2.98 -23.42 -4.70
N THR A 385 4.05 -23.07 -4.00
CA THR A 385 4.62 -23.92 -2.95
C THR A 385 3.62 -24.11 -1.80
N ILE A 386 2.92 -23.04 -1.42
CA ILE A 386 1.84 -23.10 -0.42
C ILE A 386 0.64 -23.90 -0.93
N PHE A 387 0.24 -23.71 -2.19
CA PHE A 387 -0.82 -24.52 -2.80
C PHE A 387 -0.49 -26.01 -2.77
N HIS A 388 0.73 -26.37 -3.15
CA HIS A 388 1.21 -27.75 -3.10
C HIS A 388 1.09 -28.31 -1.69
N ALA A 389 1.67 -27.61 -0.70
CA ALA A 389 1.65 -28.04 0.68
C ALA A 389 0.22 -28.21 1.23
N TYR A 390 -0.69 -27.29 0.89
CA TYR A 390 -2.09 -27.37 1.29
C TYR A 390 -2.80 -28.61 0.70
N VAL A 391 -2.67 -28.85 -0.61
CA VAL A 391 -3.35 -29.98 -1.26
C VAL A 391 -2.79 -31.33 -0.80
N THR A 392 -1.47 -31.43 -0.60
CA THR A 392 -0.82 -32.70 -0.22
C THR A 392 -0.94 -33.01 1.27
N HIS A 393 -0.85 -32.00 2.14
CA HIS A 393 -0.79 -32.22 3.58
C HIS A 393 -2.10 -31.89 4.28
N VAL A 394 -2.80 -30.82 3.90
CA VAL A 394 -4.01 -30.37 4.60
C VAL A 394 -5.27 -31.04 4.04
N GLU A 395 -5.52 -30.94 2.73
CA GLU A 395 -6.63 -31.67 2.10
C GLU A 395 -6.36 -33.17 1.99
N ALA A 396 -5.07 -33.54 1.96
CA ALA A 396 -4.62 -34.92 1.72
C ALA A 396 -5.35 -35.54 0.52
N ARG A 397 -5.49 -34.77 -0.56
CA ARG A 397 -6.37 -35.10 -1.69
C ARG A 397 -5.98 -36.48 -2.25
N PRO A 398 -6.88 -37.49 -2.28
CA PRO A 398 -6.51 -38.87 -2.66
C PRO A 398 -5.97 -38.99 -4.08
N SER A 399 -6.41 -38.13 -4.98
CA SER A 399 -5.94 -38.04 -6.37
C SER A 399 -4.56 -37.39 -6.51
N GLY A 400 -3.97 -36.90 -5.42
CA GLY A 400 -2.77 -36.09 -5.43
C GLY A 400 -2.98 -34.70 -6.02
N LEU A 401 -1.88 -34.09 -6.47
CA LEU A 401 -1.87 -32.78 -7.11
C LEU A 401 -2.60 -32.82 -8.46
N PRO A 402 -3.35 -31.77 -8.82
CA PRO A 402 -4.04 -31.71 -10.11
C PRO A 402 -3.05 -31.64 -11.28
N THR A 403 -3.48 -32.12 -12.45
CA THR A 403 -2.61 -32.24 -13.64
C THR A 403 -2.00 -30.92 -14.08
N TRP A 404 -2.73 -29.82 -13.95
CA TRP A 404 -2.25 -28.48 -14.28
C TRP A 404 -1.08 -28.04 -13.38
N ALA A 405 -1.04 -28.49 -12.12
CA ALA A 405 -0.04 -28.11 -11.12
C ALA A 405 1.27 -28.91 -11.25
N ILE A 406 1.22 -30.09 -11.86
CA ILE A 406 2.41 -30.94 -12.11
C ILE A 406 3.05 -30.71 -13.48
N GLY A 407 2.47 -29.85 -14.32
CA GLY A 407 3.00 -29.50 -15.64
C GLY A 407 4.35 -28.79 -15.58
N LYS A 408 5.09 -28.80 -16.69
CA LYS A 408 6.45 -28.23 -16.80
C LYS A 408 6.50 -26.75 -16.38
N GLU A 409 5.48 -25.98 -16.74
CA GLU A 409 5.38 -24.57 -16.40
C GLU A 409 5.25 -24.34 -14.90
N MET A 410 4.44 -25.13 -14.20
CA MET A 410 4.25 -25.02 -12.76
C MET A 410 5.46 -25.56 -11.99
N GLN A 411 6.11 -26.61 -12.50
CA GLN A 411 7.39 -27.06 -11.95
C GLN A 411 8.48 -25.99 -12.05
N SER A 412 8.60 -25.33 -13.21
CA SER A 412 9.56 -24.22 -13.37
C SER A 412 9.26 -23.06 -12.43
N ARG A 413 7.97 -22.78 -12.14
CA ARG A 413 7.59 -21.81 -11.13
C ARG A 413 8.01 -22.25 -9.73
N LEU A 414 7.72 -23.48 -9.33
CA LEU A 414 8.13 -24.02 -8.03
C LEU A 414 9.65 -23.96 -7.83
N GLU A 415 10.44 -24.30 -8.85
CA GLU A 415 11.90 -24.17 -8.81
C GLU A 415 12.36 -22.72 -8.57
N GLN A 416 11.63 -21.73 -9.09
CA GLN A 416 11.90 -20.32 -8.81
C GLN A 416 11.51 -19.94 -7.38
N GLU A 417 10.40 -20.48 -6.86
CA GLU A 417 9.94 -20.25 -5.49
C GLU A 417 10.85 -20.90 -4.44
N GLN A 418 11.58 -21.95 -4.79
CA GLN A 418 12.56 -22.59 -3.90
C GLN A 418 13.88 -21.83 -3.78
N LYS A 419 14.12 -20.78 -4.59
CA LYS A 419 15.33 -19.93 -4.49
C LYS A 419 15.20 -18.90 -3.37
N VAL A 420 15.17 -19.40 -2.13
CA VAL A 420 15.00 -18.58 -0.93
C VAL A 420 16.36 -18.19 -0.33
N ASP A 421 16.40 -17.09 0.42
CA ASP A 421 17.54 -16.75 1.27
C ASP A 421 17.84 -17.92 2.21
N SER A 422 19.11 -18.33 2.28
CA SER A 422 19.59 -19.43 3.14
C SER A 422 19.25 -19.28 4.62
N ARG A 423 18.92 -18.07 5.07
CA ARG A 423 18.49 -17.76 6.45
C ARG A 423 17.02 -18.07 6.71
N SER A 424 16.23 -18.34 5.68
CA SER A 424 14.82 -18.65 5.78
C SER A 424 14.61 -20.16 5.65
N ASP A 425 13.82 -20.74 6.55
CA ASP A 425 13.22 -22.05 6.31
C ASP A 425 11.84 -21.86 5.70
N LEU A 426 11.76 -21.93 4.37
CA LEU A 426 10.49 -21.74 3.65
C LEU A 426 9.45 -22.79 4.06
N ASN A 427 9.86 -24.04 4.28
CA ASN A 427 8.91 -25.10 4.63
C ASN A 427 8.33 -24.86 6.02
N ALA A 428 9.16 -24.51 7.00
CA ALA A 428 8.69 -24.18 8.34
C ALA A 428 7.78 -22.93 8.35
N LEU A 429 8.06 -21.93 7.51
CA LEU A 429 7.18 -20.77 7.35
C LEU A 429 5.82 -21.14 6.75
N ILE A 430 5.80 -22.08 5.78
CA ILE A 430 4.56 -22.55 5.15
C ILE A 430 3.73 -23.37 6.14
N GLU A 431 4.36 -24.27 6.89
CA GLU A 431 3.70 -25.02 7.97
C GLU A 431 3.07 -24.08 9.00
N ALA A 432 3.78 -23.00 9.34
CA ALA A 432 3.32 -22.03 10.34
C ALA A 432 2.11 -21.20 9.91
N VAL A 433 1.71 -21.20 8.63
CA VAL A 433 0.54 -20.44 8.12
C VAL A 433 -0.59 -21.33 7.62
N LEU A 434 -0.38 -22.65 7.57
CA LEU A 434 -1.39 -23.61 7.12
C LEU A 434 -2.06 -24.30 8.32
N PRO A 435 -3.32 -24.74 8.17
CA PRO A 435 -3.95 -25.61 9.17
C PRO A 435 -3.13 -26.87 9.41
N PRO A 436 -3.08 -27.40 10.65
CA PRO A 436 -2.42 -28.65 10.92
C PRO A 436 -3.06 -29.77 10.12
N ARG A 437 -2.26 -30.79 9.82
CA ARG A 437 -2.68 -31.99 9.08
C ARG A 437 -3.95 -32.57 9.71
N GLN A 438 -5.01 -32.78 8.93
CA GLN A 438 -6.19 -33.49 9.42
C GLN A 438 -5.90 -35.01 9.45
N GLY A 439 -5.79 -35.59 10.65
CA GLY A 439 -5.71 -37.03 10.93
C GLY A 439 -4.41 -37.45 11.63
N PHE A 440 -4.39 -38.20 12.74
CA PHE A 440 -5.40 -38.95 13.51
C PHE A 440 -5.15 -38.64 15.01
N ASP A 441 -6.20 -38.33 15.77
CA ASP A 441 -6.25 -38.68 17.20
C ASP A 441 -6.70 -40.13 17.34
#